data_AF-A0A6L3GM10-F1
#
_entry.id   AF-A0A6L3GM10-F1
#
_cell.length_a   1.000
_cell.length_b   1.000
_cell.length_c   1.000
_cell.angle_alpha   90.00
_cell.angle_beta   90.00
_cell.angle_gamma   90.00
#
_symmetry.space_group_name_H-M   'P 1'
#
loop_
_entity.id
_entity.type
_entity.pdbx_description
1 polymer ?
#
loop_
_entity_poly.entity_id
_entity_poly.type
_entity_poly.pdbx_seq_one_letter_code
_entity_poly.pdbx_strand_id
1 'polypeptide(L)' 'NNNFVNKPNDSIIPKAISHTIEKLIDITQDGSHKRVDLNLQISEYVKETQSPFIFRSCLYQVMDVVRWYSDLITKLAEG' A
#
# COMPACT_ATOMS: atom_id res chain seq x y z
N ASN A 1 29.24 -20.08 -3.23
CA ASN A 1 28.05 -20.58 -3.96
C ASN A 1 26.87 -20.61 -3.00
N ASN A 2 26.20 -19.48 -2.80
CA ASN A 2 24.99 -19.43 -1.98
C ASN A 2 23.80 -19.23 -2.91
N ASN A 3 22.98 -20.26 -2.96
CA ASN A 3 21.85 -20.43 -3.85
C ASN A 3 20.76 -19.38 -3.58
N PHE A 4 20.65 -18.38 -4.46
CA PHE A 4 19.39 -17.67 -4.65
C PHE A 4 18.47 -18.53 -5.53
N VAL A 5 17.97 -19.63 -4.96
CA VAL A 5 16.78 -20.28 -5.53
C VAL A 5 15.59 -19.42 -5.09
N ASN A 6 15.29 -18.38 -5.88
CA ASN A 6 13.94 -17.82 -5.86
C ASN A 6 13.01 -18.98 -6.22
N LYS A 7 12.27 -19.50 -5.23
CA LYS A 7 11.21 -20.46 -5.53
C LYS A 7 10.24 -19.74 -6.47
N PRO A 8 9.90 -20.32 -7.63
CA PRO A 8 9.09 -19.64 -8.66
C PRO A 8 7.69 -19.19 -8.19
N ASN A 9 7.29 -19.51 -6.95
CA ASN A 9 5.98 -19.22 -6.37
C ASN A 9 6.02 -18.26 -5.16
N ASP A 10 7.20 -17.78 -4.72
CA ASP A 10 7.25 -16.78 -3.65
C ASP A 10 7.02 -15.39 -4.25
N SER A 11 5.92 -14.74 -3.85
CA SER A 11 5.57 -13.40 -4.32
C SER A 11 6.72 -12.43 -4.05
N ILE A 12 7.17 -11.72 -5.10
CA ILE A 12 8.17 -10.65 -5.01
C ILE A 12 7.72 -9.57 -4.01
N ILE A 13 6.40 -9.38 -3.89
CA ILE A 13 5.79 -8.44 -2.96
C ILE A 13 5.48 -9.16 -1.63
N PRO A 14 6.03 -8.69 -0.50
CA PRO A 14 5.64 -9.19 0.81
C PRO A 14 4.14 -9.02 1.03
N LYS A 15 3.50 -10.02 1.65
CA LYS A 15 2.05 -10.01 1.88
C LYS A 15 1.55 -8.75 2.59
N ALA A 16 2.32 -8.23 3.56
CA ALA A 16 1.99 -6.99 4.27
C ALA A 16 1.95 -5.78 3.31
N ILE A 17 2.91 -5.68 2.39
CA ILE A 17 2.96 -4.59 1.40
C ILE A 17 1.79 -4.72 0.41
N SER A 18 1.49 -5.93 -0.07
CA SER A 18 0.33 -6.17 -0.94
C SER A 18 -0.97 -5.71 -0.26
N HIS A 19 -1.16 -6.11 1.00
CA HIS A 19 -2.34 -5.72 1.77
C HIS A 19 -2.41 -4.20 1.98
N THR A 20 -1.29 -3.55 2.30
CA THR A 20 -1.22 -2.09 2.42
C THR A 20 -1.63 -1.40 1.12
N ILE A 21 -1.14 -1.88 -0.03
CA ILE A 21 -1.50 -1.34 -1.35
C ILE A 21 -2.99 -1.52 -1.63
N GLU A 22 -3.55 -2.70 -1.37
CA GLU A 22 -5.00 -2.96 -1.50
C GLU A 22 -5.82 -1.97 -0.65
N LYS A 23 -5.45 -1.76 0.61
CA LYS A 23 -6.16 -0.83 1.50
C LYS A 23 -6.04 0.62 1.04
N LEU A 24 -4.86 1.05 0.57
CA LEU A 24 -4.67 2.39 -0.01
C LEU A 24 -5.57 2.57 -1.24
N ILE A 25 -5.71 1.56 -2.09
CA ILE A 25 -6.60 1.58 -3.25
C ILE A 25 -8.06 1.72 -2.79
N ASP A 26 -8.51 0.90 -1.85
CA ASP A 26 -9.89 0.95 -1.35
C ASP A 26 -10.21 2.34 -0.78
N ILE A 27 -9.35 2.89 0.08
CA ILE A 27 -9.55 4.19 0.73
C ILE A 27 -9.58 5.33 -0.31
N THR A 28 -8.64 5.32 -1.26
CA THR A 28 -8.53 6.40 -2.26
C THR A 28 -9.66 6.34 -3.28
N GLN A 29 -10.11 5.15 -3.68
CA GLN A 29 -11.22 5.00 -4.60
C GLN A 29 -12.55 5.38 -3.94
N ASP A 30 -12.75 5.00 -2.67
CA ASP A 30 -13.97 5.33 -1.91
C ASP A 30 -14.05 6.85 -1.70
N GLY A 31 -12.97 7.46 -1.22
CA GLY A 31 -12.91 8.92 -1.04
C GLY A 31 -13.03 9.73 -2.34
N SER A 32 -12.69 9.15 -3.49
CA SER A 32 -12.82 9.81 -4.80
C SER A 32 -14.16 9.56 -5.51
N HIS A 33 -15.07 8.79 -4.91
CA HIS A 33 -16.37 8.38 -5.49
C HIS A 33 -16.23 7.72 -6.88
N LYS A 34 -15.08 7.12 -7.18
CA LYS A 34 -14.78 6.56 -8.52
C LYS A 34 -15.33 5.15 -8.72
N ARG A 35 -15.86 4.51 -7.69
CA ARG A 35 -16.53 3.21 -7.78
C ARG A 35 -17.84 3.20 -7.00
N VAL A 36 -18.80 2.44 -7.52
CA VAL A 36 -20.20 2.39 -7.04
C VAL A 36 -20.37 1.36 -5.92
N ASP A 37 -19.37 0.52 -5.67
CA ASP A 37 -19.39 -0.65 -4.77
C ASP A 37 -18.51 -0.52 -3.51
N LEU A 38 -18.03 0.69 -3.19
CA LEU A 38 -17.15 0.91 -2.04
C LEU A 38 -17.94 1.32 -0.79
N ASN A 39 -17.69 0.59 0.30
CA ASN A 39 -18.47 0.60 1.54
C ASN A 39 -17.74 1.28 2.72
N LEU A 40 -16.61 1.97 2.49
CA LEU A 40 -15.79 2.51 3.58
C LEU A 40 -16.26 3.89 4.05
N GLN A 41 -17.08 4.60 3.26
CA GLN A 41 -17.65 5.90 3.61
C GLN A 41 -16.58 6.94 3.98
N ILE A 42 -15.43 6.89 3.31
CA ILE A 42 -14.27 7.75 3.56
C ILE A 42 -14.64 9.22 3.39
N SER A 43 -15.47 9.54 2.38
CA SER A 43 -15.92 10.92 2.18
C SER A 43 -16.73 11.45 3.37
N GLU A 44 -17.63 10.63 3.92
CA GLU A 44 -18.44 10.99 5.09
C GLU A 44 -17.55 11.14 6.32
N TYR A 45 -16.71 10.15 6.59
CA TYR A 45 -15.77 10.17 7.71
C TYR A 45 -14.88 11.41 7.72
N VAL A 46 -14.33 11.81 6.57
CA VAL A 46 -13.48 13.01 6.46
C VAL A 46 -14.27 14.29 6.74
N LYS A 47 -15.51 14.39 6.25
CA LYS A 47 -16.39 15.54 6.50
C LYS A 47 -16.80 15.66 7.96
N GLU A 48 -17.13 14.54 8.59
CA GLU A 48 -17.62 14.50 9.97
C GLU A 48 -16.49 14.65 10.99
N THR A 49 -15.41 13.90 10.83
CA THR A 49 -14.33 13.83 11.83
C THR A 49 -13.44 15.07 11.78
N GLN A 50 -13.32 15.72 10.61
CA GLN A 50 -12.44 16.88 10.36
C GLN A 50 -11.01 16.69 10.91
N SER A 51 -10.52 15.45 10.88
CA SER A 51 -9.23 15.07 11.46
C SER A 51 -8.22 14.70 10.38
N PRO A 52 -6.95 15.09 10.52
CA PRO A 52 -5.90 14.70 9.59
C PRO A 52 -5.47 13.23 9.72
N PHE A 53 -6.01 12.47 10.67
CA PHE A 53 -5.52 11.13 10.98
C PHE A 53 -5.53 10.17 9.79
N ILE A 54 -6.61 10.16 9.00
CA ILE A 54 -6.69 9.26 7.85
C ILE A 54 -5.66 9.63 6.77
N PHE A 55 -5.46 10.92 6.54
CA PHE A 55 -4.44 11.40 5.62
C PHE A 55 -3.02 11.05 6.10
N ARG A 56 -2.74 11.24 7.40
CA ARG A 56 -1.45 10.84 8.00
C ARG A 56 -1.22 9.33 7.91
N SER A 57 -2.25 8.53 8.16
CA SER A 57 -2.17 7.07 8.06
C SER A 57 -1.85 6.63 6.63
N CYS A 58 -2.57 7.15 5.64
CA CYS A 58 -2.28 6.89 4.23
C CYS A 58 -0.86 7.33 3.85
N LEU A 59 -0.41 8.48 4.33
CA LEU A 59 0.93 8.97 4.06
C LEU A 59 2.00 8.00 4.60
N TYR A 60 1.89 7.53 5.84
CA TYR A 60 2.85 6.57 6.41
C TYR A 60 2.84 5.24 5.66
N GLN A 61 1.65 4.74 5.30
CA GLN A 61 1.52 3.52 4.49
C GLN A 61 2.18 3.67 3.11
N VAL A 62 2.05 4.83 2.46
CA VAL A 62 2.74 5.12 1.20
C VAL A 62 4.27 5.16 1.42
N MET A 63 4.75 5.76 2.51
CA MET A 63 6.18 5.76 2.83
C MET A 63 6.73 4.34 3.00
N ASP A 64 5.97 3.43 3.62
CA ASP A 64 6.36 2.02 3.77
C ASP A 64 6.46 1.31 2.41
N VAL A 65 5.52 1.56 1.50
CA VAL A 65 5.54 1.01 0.13
C VAL A 65 6.74 1.54 -0.64
N VAL A 66 7.00 2.86 -0.58
CA VAL A 66 8.15 3.49 -1.26
C VAL A 66 9.47 2.97 -0.71
N ARG A 67 9.58 2.82 0.61
CA ARG A 67 10.77 2.26 1.27
C ARG A 67 11.02 0.82 0.81
N TRP A 68 9.99 -0.02 0.85
CA TRP A 68 10.10 -1.41 0.37
C TRP A 68 10.53 -1.46 -1.11
N TYR A 69 9.95 -0.62 -1.96
CA TYR A 69 10.30 -0.57 -3.36
C TYR A 69 11.77 -0.14 -3.56
N SER A 70 12.23 0.87 -2.81
CA SER A 70 13.63 1.28 -2.82
C SER A 70 14.56 0.13 -2.43
N ASP A 71 14.26 -0.57 -1.32
CA ASP A 71 15.05 -1.71 -0.85
C ASP A 71 15.10 -2.84 -1.89
N LEU A 72 13.99 -3.08 -2.60
CA LEU A 72 13.92 -4.06 -3.68
C LEU A 72 14.84 -3.66 -4.85
N ILE A 73 14.77 -2.40 -5.31
CA ILE A 73 15.60 -1.92 -6.42
C ILE A 73 17.09 -1.96 -6.06
N THR A 74 17.46 -1.55 -4.85
CA THR A 74 18.85 -1.63 -4.37
C THR A 74 19.37 -3.07 -4.41
N LYS A 75 18.61 -4.04 -3.88
CA LYS A 75 18.99 -5.46 -3.92
C LYS A 75 19.14 -6.00 -5.34
N LEU A 76 18.25 -5.60 -6.25
CA LEU A 76 18.31 -6.01 -7.66
C LEU A 76 19.50 -5.38 -8.41
N ALA A 77 19.91 -4.17 -8.02
CA ALA A 77 21.04 -3.46 -8.61
C ALA A 77 22.40 -3.97 -8.09
N GLU A 78 22.46 -4.42 -6.84
CA GLU A 78 23.71 -4.85 -6.19
C GLU A 78 24.12 -6.30 -6.51
N GLY A 79 23.18 -7.16 -6.92
CA GLY A 79 23.46 -8.54 -7.38
C GLY A 79 23.88 -9.50 -6.28
#